data_AF-A0A378TPH0-F1
#
_entry.id   AF-A0A378TPH0-F1
#
_cell.length_a   1.000
_cell.length_b   1.000
_cell.length_c   1.000
_cell.angle_alpha   90.00
_cell.angle_beta   90.00
_cell.angle_gamma   90.00
#
_symmetry.space_group_name_H-M   'P 1'
#
loop_
_entity.id
_entity.type
_entity.pdbx_description
1 polymer ?
#
loop_
_entity_poly.entity_id
_entity_poly.type
_entity_poly.pdbx_seq_one_letter_code
_entity_poly.pdbx_strand_id
1 'polypeptide(L)'
;MRTLVRTVATAAVVVSAAVGCSFSAGSGPPTVSKADLEKDITQRLADADQKPQSVTCSADLEGVVGKTTTCEVVLSDTNAIEPVVEVTKVDGTTVNYEMTPALSQEQLEKAVANLVTETAGDDVTGVTCDGGLEGTEGTETNCSMQLGGEPLDTVVTVTTVDGLMMNFEVNQA
;
A
#
# COMPACT_ATOMS: atom_id res chain seq x y z
N MET A 1 -33.01 -41.18 70.83
CA MET A 1 -31.67 -41.07 71.42
C MET A 1 -30.77 -40.43 70.38
N ARG A 2 -29.95 -39.40 70.58
CA ARG A 2 -29.55 -38.50 71.65
C ARG A 2 -28.82 -37.38 70.86
N THR A 3 -29.29 -36.13 70.83
CA THR A 3 -28.79 -35.04 71.69
C THR A 3 -27.76 -34.13 70.99
N LEU A 4 -28.20 -32.89 70.66
CA LEU A 4 -27.56 -31.57 70.89
C LEU A 4 -26.31 -31.15 70.05
N VAL A 5 -26.39 -30.08 69.24
CA VAL A 5 -26.17 -28.62 69.55
C VAL A 5 -24.69 -28.19 69.47
N ARG A 6 -24.37 -27.16 68.65
CA ARG A 6 -23.76 -25.83 68.99
C ARG A 6 -23.14 -25.15 67.74
N THR A 7 -23.63 -23.97 67.32
CA THR A 7 -23.02 -22.59 67.42
C THR A 7 -21.78 -22.36 66.54
N VAL A 8 -21.44 -21.21 65.92
CA VAL A 8 -21.89 -19.81 65.86
C VAL A 8 -21.07 -19.14 64.73
N ALA A 9 -21.69 -18.16 64.04
CA ALA A 9 -21.16 -17.02 63.27
C ALA A 9 -19.72 -17.00 62.70
N THR A 10 -19.59 -16.65 61.41
CA THR A 10 -18.60 -15.66 60.93
C THR A 10 -19.03 -15.00 59.60
N ALA A 11 -19.16 -13.68 59.68
CA ALA A 11 -18.95 -12.62 58.69
C ALA A 11 -19.28 -12.85 57.20
N ALA A 12 -20.31 -12.12 56.75
CA ALA A 12 -20.43 -11.62 55.40
C ALA A 12 -19.34 -10.58 55.05
N VAL A 13 -19.20 -10.33 53.75
CA VAL A 13 -18.41 -9.31 53.03
C VAL A 13 -17.08 -9.84 52.47
N VAL A 14 -17.18 -10.49 51.32
CA VAL A 14 -16.12 -10.49 50.31
C VAL A 14 -16.42 -9.32 49.38
N VAL A 15 -15.72 -8.20 49.57
CA VAL A 15 -15.62 -7.15 48.53
C VAL A 15 -14.70 -7.72 47.47
N SER A 16 -15.30 -8.32 46.44
CA SER A 16 -14.60 -8.58 45.19
C SER A 16 -14.36 -7.22 44.53
N ALA A 17 -13.19 -6.62 44.78
CA ALA A 17 -12.66 -5.60 43.88
C ALA A 17 -12.30 -6.32 42.58
N ALA A 18 -13.32 -6.56 41.73
CA ALA A 18 -13.08 -6.82 40.34
C ALA A 18 -12.48 -5.53 39.78
N VAL A 19 -11.14 -5.48 39.72
CA VAL A 19 -10.44 -4.58 38.82
C VAL A 19 -10.85 -5.05 37.42
N GLY A 20 -12.00 -4.56 36.97
CA GLY A 20 -12.43 -4.68 35.60
C GLY A 20 -11.43 -3.90 34.81
N CYS A 21 -10.41 -4.58 34.28
CA CYS A 21 -9.73 -4.09 33.10
C CYS A 21 -10.84 -3.96 32.05
N SER A 22 -11.35 -2.74 31.89
CA SER A 22 -12.11 -2.33 30.72
C SER A 22 -11.19 -2.55 29.53
N PHE A 23 -11.17 -3.77 29.00
CA PHE A 23 -10.86 -3.96 27.60
C PHE A 23 -12.03 -3.31 26.88
N SER A 24 -11.87 -2.02 26.57
CA SER A 24 -12.62 -1.40 25.49
C SER A 24 -12.25 -2.19 24.25
N ALA A 25 -12.98 -3.27 24.01
CA ALA A 25 -13.02 -3.91 22.71
C ALA A 25 -13.50 -2.81 21.76
N GLY A 26 -12.57 -2.19 21.04
CA GLY A 26 -12.90 -1.25 19.99
C GLY A 26 -13.84 -1.98 19.05
N SER A 27 -15.08 -1.51 18.95
CA SER A 27 -16.15 -2.13 18.17
C SER A 27 -16.01 -1.87 16.66
N GLY A 28 -14.79 -1.61 16.19
CA GLY A 28 -14.46 -1.34 14.79
C GLY A 28 -13.68 -2.50 14.16
N PRO A 29 -13.62 -2.56 12.81
CA PRO A 29 -12.74 -3.49 12.12
C PRO A 29 -11.28 -3.30 12.58
N PRO A 30 -10.44 -4.35 12.53
CA PRO A 30 -9.02 -4.19 12.76
C PRO A 30 -8.44 -3.22 11.73
N THR A 31 -7.42 -2.46 12.10
CA THR A 31 -6.77 -1.48 11.22
C THR A 31 -5.28 -1.70 11.29
N VAL A 32 -4.61 -1.68 10.13
CA VAL A 32 -3.15 -1.58 10.07
C VAL A 32 -2.81 -0.09 10.03
N SER A 33 -2.04 0.38 11.01
CA SER A 33 -1.66 1.79 11.04
C SER A 33 -0.76 2.13 9.86
N LYS A 34 -0.81 3.38 9.40
CA LYS A 34 0.11 3.93 8.40
C LYS A 34 1.57 3.62 8.74
N ALA A 35 1.97 3.79 10.00
CA ALA A 35 3.34 3.54 10.43
C ALA A 35 3.72 2.05 10.36
N ASP A 36 2.77 1.14 10.68
CA ASP A 36 3.00 -0.29 10.56
C ASP A 36 3.06 -0.73 9.09
N LEU A 37 2.24 -0.14 8.21
CA LEU A 37 2.32 -0.35 6.76
C LEU A 37 3.66 0.12 6.21
N GLU A 38 4.06 1.35 6.48
CA GLU A 38 5.34 1.92 6.02
C GLU A 38 6.52 1.05 6.44
N LYS A 39 6.50 0.56 7.69
CA LYS A 39 7.51 -0.34 8.22
C LYS A 39 7.50 -1.70 7.50
N ASP A 40 6.34 -2.31 7.33
CA ASP A 40 6.21 -3.61 6.68
C ASP A 40 6.66 -3.55 5.22
N ILE A 41 6.22 -2.53 4.48
CA ILE A 41 6.60 -2.30 3.08
C ILE A 41 8.12 -2.08 2.96
N THR A 42 8.69 -1.24 3.83
CA THR A 42 10.15 -1.02 3.87
C THR A 42 10.90 -2.33 4.09
N GLN A 43 10.39 -3.19 4.98
CA GLN A 43 11.01 -4.48 5.29
C GLN A 43 10.90 -5.46 4.12
N ARG A 44 9.72 -5.60 3.49
CA ARG A 44 9.54 -6.48 2.32
C ARG A 44 10.43 -6.07 1.15
N LEU A 45 10.54 -4.78 0.88
CA LEU A 45 11.43 -4.24 -0.14
C LEU A 45 12.90 -4.53 0.20
N ALA A 46 13.31 -4.30 1.44
CA ALA A 46 14.68 -4.59 1.87
C ALA A 46 15.03 -6.09 1.79
N ASP A 47 14.08 -6.98 2.09
CA ASP A 47 14.23 -8.43 1.95
C ASP A 47 14.36 -8.87 0.48
N ALA A 48 13.82 -8.07 -0.45
CA ALA A 48 13.99 -8.21 -1.90
C ALA A 48 15.24 -7.46 -2.45
N ASP A 49 16.14 -7.01 -1.58
CA ASP A 49 17.33 -6.19 -1.89
C ASP A 49 17.02 -4.84 -2.58
N GLN A 50 15.79 -4.36 -2.44
CA GLN A 50 15.34 -3.05 -2.89
C GLN A 50 15.24 -2.14 -1.68
N LYS A 51 16.25 -1.30 -1.43
CA LYS A 51 16.25 -0.43 -0.24
C LYS A 51 15.65 0.93 -0.59
N PRO A 52 14.38 1.21 -0.25
CA PRO A 52 13.80 2.51 -0.52
C PRO A 52 14.49 3.59 0.33
N GLN A 53 14.61 4.80 -0.23
CA GLN A 53 14.97 6.00 0.51
C GLN A 53 13.86 6.41 1.48
N SER A 54 12.59 6.25 1.07
CA SER A 54 11.41 6.48 1.90
C SER A 54 10.20 5.67 1.46
N VAL A 55 9.32 5.39 2.42
CA VAL A 55 7.97 4.89 2.19
C VAL A 55 7.01 5.79 2.95
N THR A 56 5.94 6.26 2.31
CA THR A 56 4.94 7.13 2.94
C THR A 56 3.54 6.75 2.48
N CYS A 57 2.71 6.24 3.38
CA CYS A 57 1.34 5.85 3.04
C CYS A 57 0.36 7.02 3.19
N SER A 58 -0.67 7.09 2.35
CA SER A 58 -1.66 8.18 2.40
C SER A 58 -2.57 8.08 3.62
N ALA A 59 -2.88 6.86 4.09
CA ALA A 59 -3.73 6.62 5.25
C ALA A 59 -3.39 5.29 5.97
N ASP A 60 -4.09 5.05 7.08
CA ASP A 60 -4.21 3.72 7.69
C ASP A 60 -5.01 2.79 6.76
N LEU A 61 -4.73 1.49 6.81
CA LEU A 61 -5.49 0.48 6.06
C LEU A 61 -6.55 -0.17 6.95
N GLU A 62 -7.80 0.21 6.71
CA GLU A 62 -8.95 -0.40 7.37
C GLU A 62 -9.08 -1.87 6.93
N GLY A 63 -9.13 -2.79 7.89
CA GLY A 63 -9.25 -4.24 7.67
C GLY A 63 -10.65 -4.64 7.22
N VAL A 64 -11.01 -4.23 6.01
CA VAL A 64 -12.22 -4.62 5.29
C VAL A 64 -11.79 -5.01 3.87
N VAL A 65 -12.17 -6.20 3.42
CA VAL A 65 -11.77 -6.73 2.11
C VAL A 65 -12.14 -5.75 0.98
N GLY A 66 -11.20 -5.50 0.08
CA GLY A 66 -11.33 -4.54 -1.02
C GLY A 66 -11.08 -3.07 -0.63
N LYS A 67 -10.77 -2.79 0.64
CA LYS A 67 -10.27 -1.45 1.02
C LYS A 67 -8.84 -1.29 0.57
N THR A 68 -8.54 -0.08 0.12
CA THR A 68 -7.23 0.29 -0.38
C THR A 68 -6.66 1.51 0.32
N THR A 69 -5.33 1.59 0.34
CA THR A 69 -4.58 2.84 0.54
C THR A 69 -3.46 2.88 -0.49
N THR A 70 -2.94 4.06 -0.80
CA THR A 70 -1.73 4.20 -1.62
C THR A 70 -0.52 4.50 -0.74
N CYS A 71 0.66 4.11 -1.19
CA CYS A 71 1.91 4.47 -0.53
C CYS A 71 2.92 4.96 -1.56
N GLU A 72 3.52 6.12 -1.33
CA GLU A 72 4.66 6.58 -2.11
C GLU A 72 5.92 5.84 -1.64
N VAL A 73 6.62 5.21 -2.58
CA VAL A 73 7.91 4.54 -2.35
C VAL A 73 8.95 5.21 -3.23
N VAL A 74 9.94 5.85 -2.61
CA VAL A 74 11.05 6.47 -3.32
C VAL A 74 12.24 5.51 -3.27
N LEU A 75 12.66 4.99 -4.43
CA LEU A 75 13.82 4.11 -4.56
C LEU A 75 15.09 4.93 -4.84
N SER A 76 14.97 6.02 -5.60
CA SER A 76 16.03 6.99 -5.86
C SER A 76 15.43 8.34 -6.29
N ASP A 77 16.27 9.36 -6.44
CA ASP A 77 15.88 10.71 -6.92
C ASP A 77 15.14 10.68 -8.28
N THR A 78 15.33 9.62 -9.07
CA THR A 78 14.71 9.44 -10.39
C THR A 78 13.72 8.29 -10.46
N ASN A 79 13.58 7.48 -9.40
CA ASN A 79 12.73 6.30 -9.38
C ASN A 79 11.85 6.31 -8.14
N ALA A 80 10.55 6.51 -8.35
CA ALA A 80 9.52 6.40 -7.33
C ALA A 80 8.28 5.72 -7.92
N ILE A 81 7.59 4.97 -7.09
CA ILE A 81 6.33 4.28 -7.41
C ILE A 81 5.27 4.63 -6.36
N GLU A 82 4.01 4.43 -6.70
CA GLU A 82 2.87 4.62 -5.80
C GLU A 82 2.02 3.34 -5.73
N PRO A 83 2.54 2.25 -5.13
CA PRO A 83 1.78 1.01 -5.01
C PRO A 83 0.42 1.19 -4.33
N VAL A 84 -0.55 0.45 -4.85
CA VAL A 84 -1.88 0.30 -4.26
C VAL A 84 -1.83 -0.89 -3.30
N VAL A 85 -2.12 -0.63 -2.03
CA VAL A 85 -2.21 -1.66 -0.98
C VAL A 85 -3.67 -2.03 -0.79
N GLU A 86 -4.05 -3.28 -1.07
CA GLU A 86 -5.44 -3.76 -0.97
C GLU A 86 -5.60 -4.87 0.07
N VAL A 87 -6.60 -4.74 0.93
CA VAL A 87 -6.98 -5.83 1.85
C VAL A 87 -7.62 -6.98 1.09
N THR A 88 -6.97 -8.14 1.12
CA THR A 88 -7.46 -9.36 0.47
C THR A 88 -8.20 -10.28 1.44
N LYS A 89 -7.85 -10.23 2.74
CA LYS A 89 -8.47 -11.11 3.75
C LYS A 89 -8.37 -10.56 5.17
N VAL A 90 -9.39 -10.80 5.98
CA VAL A 90 -9.41 -10.43 7.41
C VAL A 90 -9.71 -11.67 8.25
N ASP A 91 -8.78 -12.04 9.13
CA ASP A 91 -8.87 -13.19 10.04
C ASP A 91 -8.77 -12.74 11.51
N GLY A 92 -9.91 -12.51 12.14
CA GLY A 92 -9.94 -11.99 13.52
C GLY A 92 -9.35 -10.57 13.58
N THR A 93 -8.18 -10.42 14.20
CA THR A 93 -7.44 -9.15 14.26
C THR A 93 -6.35 -9.03 13.20
N THR A 94 -6.13 -10.07 12.39
CA THR A 94 -5.11 -10.09 11.35
C THR A 94 -5.70 -9.59 10.04
N VAL A 95 -5.07 -8.57 9.46
CA VAL A 95 -5.40 -8.03 8.14
C VAL A 95 -4.32 -8.48 7.16
N ASN A 96 -4.72 -9.23 6.13
CA ASN A 96 -3.86 -9.61 5.03
C ASN A 96 -4.13 -8.67 3.86
N TYR A 97 -3.06 -8.23 3.22
CA TYR A 97 -3.12 -7.31 2.09
C TYR A 97 -2.06 -7.65 1.07
N GLU A 98 -2.36 -7.31 -0.18
CA GLU A 98 -1.46 -7.39 -1.32
C GLU A 98 -1.11 -5.98 -1.78
N MET A 99 -0.03 -5.89 -2.57
CA MET A 99 0.41 -4.62 -3.14
C MET A 99 0.58 -4.79 -4.64
N THR A 100 -0.08 -3.92 -5.37
CA THR A 100 0.07 -3.82 -6.82
C THR A 100 0.98 -2.63 -7.11
N PRO A 101 2.11 -2.80 -7.83
CA PRO A 101 2.91 -1.66 -8.23
C PRO A 101 2.08 -0.72 -9.08
N ALA A 102 2.31 0.58 -8.97
CA ALA A 102 1.69 1.55 -9.85
C ALA A 102 2.56 2.80 -9.93
N LEU A 103 2.36 3.58 -10.99
CA LEU A 103 2.88 4.93 -11.12
C LEU A 103 1.72 5.90 -11.07
N SER A 104 1.86 6.96 -10.28
CA SER A 104 1.01 8.13 -10.44
C SER A 104 1.18 8.73 -11.84
N GLN A 105 0.24 9.56 -12.29
CA GLN A 105 0.36 10.24 -13.58
C GLN A 105 1.69 10.99 -13.70
N GLU A 106 2.07 11.75 -12.67
CA GLU A 106 3.31 12.53 -12.66
C GLU A 106 4.55 11.64 -12.69
N GLN A 107 4.53 10.52 -11.96
CA GLN A 107 5.62 9.55 -11.97
C GLN A 107 5.76 8.88 -13.33
N LEU A 108 4.64 8.53 -13.97
CA LEU A 108 4.61 7.95 -15.30
C LEU A 108 5.14 8.91 -16.35
N GLU A 109 4.67 10.16 -16.37
CA GLU A 109 5.13 11.19 -17.30
C GLU A 109 6.66 11.38 -17.21
N LYS A 110 7.21 11.41 -15.99
CA LYS A 110 8.66 11.47 -15.76
C LYS A 110 9.38 10.21 -16.25
N ALA A 111 8.83 9.02 -16.00
CA ALA A 111 9.43 7.76 -16.41
C ALA A 111 9.45 7.60 -17.93
N VAL A 112 8.35 7.96 -18.61
CA VAL A 112 8.24 7.98 -20.07
C VAL A 112 9.23 9.01 -20.66
N ALA A 113 9.30 10.22 -20.10
CA ALA A 113 10.26 11.22 -20.55
C ALA A 113 11.71 10.72 -20.49
N ASN A 114 12.08 10.05 -19.40
CA ASN A 114 13.42 9.47 -19.25
C ASN A 114 13.68 8.37 -20.29
N LEU A 115 12.76 7.40 -20.43
CA LEU A 115 12.90 6.27 -21.35
C LEU A 115 13.01 6.71 -22.82
N VAL A 116 12.20 7.69 -23.21
CA VAL A 116 12.22 8.21 -24.57
C VAL A 116 13.49 9.03 -24.83
N THR A 117 13.97 9.80 -23.84
CA THR A 117 15.27 10.51 -23.95
C THR A 117 16.43 9.53 -24.15
N GLU A 118 16.42 8.39 -23.45
CA GLU A 118 17.42 7.34 -23.62
C GLU A 118 17.39 6.68 -25.02
N THR A 119 16.21 6.59 -25.64
CA THR A 119 16.01 5.90 -26.92
C THR A 119 16.15 6.82 -28.14
N ALA A 120 15.58 8.02 -28.07
CA ALA A 120 15.44 8.97 -29.19
C ALA A 120 16.36 10.20 -29.09
N GLY A 121 16.94 10.48 -27.92
CA GLY A 121 17.76 11.68 -27.66
C GLY A 121 16.97 12.86 -27.08
N ASP A 122 17.61 14.04 -27.02
CA ASP A 122 17.12 15.25 -26.33
C ASP A 122 15.92 15.96 -27.00
N ASP A 123 15.37 15.43 -28.09
CA ASP A 123 14.34 16.09 -28.90
C ASP A 123 12.91 15.90 -28.37
N VAL A 124 12.75 15.22 -27.22
CA VAL A 124 11.45 14.94 -26.60
C VAL A 124 11.17 15.90 -25.46
N THR A 125 10.05 16.61 -25.56
CA THR A 125 9.60 17.55 -24.53
C THR A 125 8.10 17.41 -24.29
N GLY A 126 7.66 17.73 -23.06
CA GLY A 126 6.24 17.84 -22.73
C GLY A 126 5.46 16.54 -22.86
N VAL A 127 5.85 15.50 -22.11
CA VAL A 127 5.04 14.28 -21.96
C VAL A 127 3.83 14.60 -21.09
N THR A 128 2.66 14.14 -21.52
CA THR A 128 1.40 14.24 -20.77
C THR A 128 0.63 12.94 -20.95
N CYS A 129 0.24 12.31 -19.84
CA CYS A 129 -0.49 11.05 -19.85
C CYS A 129 -1.95 11.25 -19.42
N ASP A 130 -2.86 10.42 -19.90
CA ASP A 130 -4.28 10.46 -19.52
C ASP A 130 -4.49 10.10 -18.04
N GLY A 131 -3.52 9.38 -17.45
CA GLY A 131 -3.52 8.97 -16.06
C GLY A 131 -2.22 8.29 -15.66
N GLY A 132 -2.23 7.69 -14.47
CA GLY A 132 -1.16 6.81 -14.00
C GLY A 132 -1.18 5.45 -14.71
N LEU A 133 -0.31 4.55 -14.25
CA LEU A 133 -0.21 3.20 -14.79
C LEU A 133 -0.24 2.19 -13.64
N GLU A 134 -1.29 1.38 -13.58
CA GLU A 134 -1.33 0.24 -12.67
C GLU A 134 -0.47 -0.90 -13.22
N GLY A 135 0.38 -1.48 -12.39
CA GLY A 135 1.28 -2.58 -12.70
C GLY A 135 0.57 -3.92 -12.73
N THR A 136 -0.37 -4.04 -13.66
CA THR A 136 -0.99 -5.30 -14.07
C THR A 136 -0.58 -5.53 -15.53
N GLU A 137 -0.08 -6.71 -15.86
CA GLU A 137 0.37 -7.01 -17.24
C GLU A 137 -0.75 -6.77 -18.25
N GLY A 138 -0.43 -6.03 -19.32
CA GLY A 138 -1.38 -5.62 -20.35
C GLY A 138 -2.23 -4.40 -20.00
N THR A 139 -2.07 -3.79 -18.83
CA THR A 139 -2.67 -2.48 -18.53
C THR A 139 -2.04 -1.42 -19.43
N GLU A 140 -2.89 -0.52 -19.92
CA GLU A 140 -2.51 0.53 -20.86
C GLU A 140 -2.97 1.92 -20.39
N THR A 141 -2.20 2.94 -20.75
CA THR A 141 -2.64 4.34 -20.70
C THR A 141 -2.07 5.10 -21.89
N ASN A 142 -2.81 6.09 -22.39
CA ASN A 142 -2.32 6.93 -23.48
C ASN A 142 -1.46 8.07 -22.91
N CYS A 143 -0.43 8.42 -23.65
CA CYS A 143 0.36 9.62 -23.43
C CYS A 143 0.59 10.34 -24.76
N SER A 144 0.69 11.67 -24.69
CA SER A 144 1.11 12.53 -25.80
C SER A 144 2.42 13.21 -25.44
N MET A 145 3.26 13.44 -26.44
CA MET A 145 4.54 14.14 -26.27
C MET A 145 4.89 14.96 -27.51
N GLN A 146 5.88 15.85 -27.43
CA GLN A 146 6.41 16.56 -28.60
C GLN A 146 7.77 15.99 -28.98
N LEU A 147 7.92 15.54 -30.23
CA LEU A 147 9.19 15.12 -30.83
C LEU A 147 9.53 16.09 -31.95
N GLY A 148 10.63 16.85 -31.81
CA GLY A 148 11.01 17.84 -32.82
C GLY A 148 9.96 18.94 -33.05
N GLY A 149 9.08 19.18 -32.08
CA GLY A 149 7.98 20.14 -32.16
C GLY A 149 6.69 19.61 -32.79
N GLU A 150 6.64 18.35 -33.20
CA GLU A 150 5.41 17.70 -33.67
C GLU A 150 4.79 16.83 -32.57
N PRO A 151 3.45 16.83 -32.42
CA PRO A 151 2.78 15.98 -31.45
C PRO A 151 2.90 14.50 -31.85
N LEU A 152 3.20 13.67 -30.87
CA LEU A 152 3.31 12.23 -31.00
C LEU A 152 2.43 11.57 -29.94
N ASP A 153 1.41 10.85 -30.38
CA ASP A 153 0.54 10.06 -29.52
C ASP A 153 1.13 8.66 -29.33
N THR A 154 1.09 8.19 -28.08
CA THR A 154 1.70 6.93 -27.67
C THR A 154 0.79 6.18 -26.70
N VAL A 155 0.93 4.86 -26.69
CA VAL A 155 0.33 3.97 -25.70
C VAL A 155 1.45 3.40 -24.86
N VAL A 156 1.29 3.50 -23.54
CA VAL A 156 2.19 2.89 -22.57
C VAL A 156 1.55 1.60 -22.07
N THR A 157 2.23 0.47 -22.23
CA THR A 157 1.70 -0.86 -21.90
C THR A 157 2.60 -1.55 -20.89
N VAL A 158 2.02 -2.08 -19.80
CA VAL A 158 2.76 -2.91 -18.84
C VAL A 158 3.08 -4.26 -19.47
N THR A 159 4.35 -4.62 -19.49
CA THR A 159 4.84 -5.85 -20.13
C THR A 159 5.15 -6.96 -19.13
N THR A 160 5.66 -6.62 -17.95
CA THR A 160 6.01 -7.60 -16.92
C THR A 160 5.91 -7.00 -15.54
N VAL A 161 5.41 -7.77 -14.59
CA VAL A 161 5.31 -7.40 -13.17
C VAL A 161 6.08 -8.41 -12.33
N ASP A 162 7.03 -7.94 -11.53
CA ASP A 162 7.81 -8.76 -10.59
C ASP A 162 7.82 -8.10 -9.21
N GLY A 163 6.95 -8.59 -8.32
CA GLY A 163 6.74 -7.99 -7.00
C GLY A 163 6.23 -6.56 -7.10
N LEU A 164 7.02 -5.61 -6.59
CA LEU A 164 6.73 -4.17 -6.64
C LEU A 164 7.42 -3.46 -7.82
N MET A 165 8.06 -4.23 -8.71
CA MET A 165 8.63 -3.70 -9.94
C MET A 165 7.71 -4.01 -11.10
N MET A 166 7.62 -3.07 -12.03
CA MET A 166 6.96 -3.30 -13.31
C MET A 166 7.81 -2.74 -14.43
N ASN A 167 7.76 -3.40 -15.57
CA ASN A 167 8.31 -2.90 -16.82
C ASN A 167 7.15 -2.51 -17.72
N PHE A 168 7.36 -1.44 -18.48
CA PHE A 168 6.43 -1.01 -19.50
C PHE A 168 7.20 -0.62 -20.76
N GLU A 169 6.49 -0.63 -21.88
CA GLU A 169 6.99 -0.14 -23.15
C GLU A 169 6.14 1.04 -23.61
N VAL A 170 6.71 1.86 -24.48
CA VAL A 170 6.04 3.03 -25.08
C VAL A 170 5.99 2.79 -26.57
N ASN A 171 4.78 2.61 -27.10
CA ASN A 171 4.51 2.39 -28.51
C ASN A 171 3.79 3.59 -29.11
N GLN A 172 4.00 3.87 -30.39
CA GLN A 172 3.17 4.86 -31.10
C GLN A 172 1.74 4.31 -31.23
N ALA A 173 0.74 5.17 -31.00
CA ALA A 173 -0.67 4.82 -31.06
C ALA A 173 -1.16 4.57 -32.51
#